data_AF-A0A1H8AX10-F1
#
_entry.id   AF-A0A1H8AX10-F1
#
_cell.length_a   1.000
_cell.length_b   1.000
_cell.length_c   1.000
_cell.angle_alpha   90.00
_cell.angle_beta   90.00
_cell.angle_gamma   90.00
#
_symmetry.space_group_name_H-M   'P 1'
#
loop_
_entity.id
_entity.type
_entity.pdbx_description
1 polymer ?
#
loop_
_entity_poly.entity_id
_entity_poly.type
_entity_poly.pdbx_seq_one_letter_code
_entity_poly.pdbx_strand_id
1 'polypeptide(L)' 'MDYRTYEKRLEYILELIEKGRFGSIEKVAKRFDVSTRTVKRMLQNLRDKGHDILYDKKIKKYFIKNTE' A
#
# COMPACT_ATOMS: atom_id res chain seq x y z
N MET A 1 13.26 6.13 -12.35
CA MET A 1 12.92 5.32 -11.14
C MET A 1 13.57 3.98 -11.31
N ASP A 2 14.58 3.67 -10.51
CA ASP A 2 15.18 2.34 -10.47
C ASP A 2 14.15 1.30 -10.01
N TYR A 3 14.11 0.18 -10.75
CA TYR A 3 13.22 -0.94 -10.49
C TYR A 3 13.34 -1.46 -9.04
N ARG A 4 14.57 -1.54 -8.52
CA ARG A 4 14.87 -1.96 -7.13
C ARG A 4 14.22 -1.06 -6.09
N THR A 5 14.14 0.24 -6.34
CA THR A 5 13.54 1.21 -5.41
C THR A 5 12.02 1.07 -5.43
N TYR A 6 11.43 0.74 -6.58
CA TYR A 6 9.99 0.52 -6.70
C TYR A 6 9.52 -0.73 -5.96
N GLU A 7 10.25 -1.85 -6.08
CA GLU A 7 9.93 -3.09 -5.37
C GLU A 7 10.05 -2.92 -3.85
N LYS A 8 11.13 -2.31 -3.36
CA LYS A 8 11.27 -2.01 -1.93
C LYS A 8 10.12 -1.16 -1.37
N ARG A 9 9.60 -0.22 -2.17
CA ARG A 9 8.46 0.61 -1.78
C ARG A 9 7.17 -0.21 -1.71
N LEU A 10 6.95 -1.12 -2.65
CA LEU A 10 5.81 -2.04 -2.63
C LEU A 10 5.85 -2.94 -1.39
N GLU A 11 6.99 -3.53 -1.10
CA GLU A 11 7.21 -4.39 0.06
C GLU A 11 6.99 -3.62 1.38
N TYR A 12 7.52 -2.40 1.47
CA TYR A 12 7.29 -1.54 2.63
C TYR A 12 5.82 -1.14 2.80
N ILE A 13 5.11 -0.86 1.71
CA ILE A 13 3.67 -0.58 1.76
C ILE A 13 2.91 -1.81 2.27
N LEU A 14 3.25 -3.00 1.76
CA LEU A 14 2.66 -4.25 2.22
C LEU A 14 2.90 -4.45 3.72
N GLU A 15 4.13 -4.28 4.19
CA GLU A 15 4.50 -4.40 5.61
C GLU A 15 3.72 -3.41 6.48
N LEU A 16 3.53 -2.17 6.02
CA LEU A 16 2.72 -1.18 6.74
C LEU A 16 1.25 -1.60 6.85
N ILE A 17 0.68 -2.19 5.80
CA ILE A 17 -0.71 -2.65 5.78
C ILE A 17 -0.86 -3.86 6.71
N GLU A 18 0.08 -4.81 6.67
CA GLU A 18 0.11 -5.99 7.52
C GLU A 18 0.24 -5.62 9.00
N LYS A 19 1.11 -4.65 9.33
CA LYS A 19 1.26 -4.11 10.70
C LYS A 19 0.10 -3.19 11.13
N GLY A 20 -0.91 -2.96 10.27
CA GLY A 20 -2.03 -2.04 10.54
C GLY A 20 -1.62 -0.57 10.72
N ARG A 21 -0.38 -0.23 10.30
CA ARG A 21 0.22 1.12 10.38
C ARG A 21 0.04 1.92 9.10
N PHE A 22 -0.60 1.33 8.08
CA PHE A 22 -0.99 2.04 6.88
C PHE A 22 -2.08 3.07 7.23
N GLY A 23 -1.65 4.32 7.43
CA GLY A 23 -2.52 5.44 7.74
C GLY A 23 -3.31 5.87 6.51
N SER A 24 -2.95 7.03 5.95
CA SER A 24 -3.58 7.58 4.75
C SER A 24 -2.65 7.50 3.55
N ILE A 25 -3.23 7.33 2.35
CA ILE A 25 -2.50 7.37 1.08
C ILE A 25 -1.65 8.63 0.97
N GLU A 26 -2.15 9.78 1.45
CA GLU A 26 -1.45 11.07 1.41
C GLU A 26 -0.19 11.09 2.29
N LYS A 27 -0.23 10.46 3.48
CA LYS A 27 0.95 10.35 4.35
C LYS A 27 2.03 9.49 3.70
N VAL A 28 1.62 8.39 3.07
CA VAL A 28 2.51 7.46 2.37
C VAL A 28 3.11 8.15 1.14
N ALA A 29 2.28 8.84 0.35
CA ALA A 29 2.68 9.66 -0.78
C ALA A 29 3.74 10.69 -0.38
N LYS A 30 3.50 11.45 0.70
CA LYS A 30 4.44 12.44 1.23
C LYS A 30 5.74 11.82 1.74
N ARG A 31 5.68 10.65 2.38
CA ARG A 31 6.88 9.94 2.89
C ARG A 31 7.78 9.45 1.75
N PHE A 32 7.18 8.97 0.67
CA PHE A 32 7.91 8.44 -0.49
C PHE A 32 8.22 9.49 -1.56
N ASP A 33 7.78 10.72 -1.34
CA ASP A 33 7.83 11.83 -2.30
C ASP A 33 7.25 11.42 -3.68
N VAL A 34 6.06 10.81 -3.65
CA VAL A 34 5.33 10.39 -4.85
C VAL A 34 3.91 10.90 -4.82
N SER A 35 3.30 11.02 -5.99
CA SER A 35 1.89 11.35 -6.08
C SER A 35 1.00 10.27 -5.45
N THR A 36 -0.13 10.68 -4.88
CA THR A 36 -1.17 9.75 -4.38
C THR A 36 -1.64 8.76 -5.45
N ARG A 37 -1.65 9.18 -6.72
CA ARG A 37 -1.91 8.32 -7.88
C ARG A 37 -0.92 7.16 -7.99
N THR A 38 0.36 7.41 -7.74
CA THR A 38 1.41 6.38 -7.77
C THR A 38 1.20 5.37 -6.64
N VAL A 39 0.85 5.82 -5.44
CA VAL A 39 0.53 4.93 -4.31
C VAL A 39 -0.71 4.09 -4.61
N LYS A 40 -1.76 4.67 -5.20
CA LYS A 40 -2.94 3.90 -5.67
C LYS A 40 -2.54 2.84 -6.70
N ARG A 41 -1.64 3.17 -7.62
CA ARG A 41 -1.12 2.23 -8.62
C ARG A 41 -0.27 1.12 -7.98
N MET A 42 0.50 1.44 -6.95
CA MET A 42 1.24 0.46 -6.15
C MET A 42 0.29 -0.50 -5.43
N LEU A 43 -0.77 0.01 -4.79
CA LEU A 43 -1.81 -0.81 -4.17
C LEU A 43 -2.52 -1.70 -5.19
N GLN A 44 -2.75 -1.21 -6.41
CA GLN A 44 -3.32 -2.02 -7.49
C GLN A 44 -2.37 -3.15 -7.89
N ASN A 45 -1.07 -2.87 -8.02
CA ASN A 45 -0.08 -3.91 -8.31
C ASN A 45 0.03 -4.94 -7.19
N LEU A 46 -0.10 -4.55 -5.93
CA LEU A 46 -0.13 -5.51 -4.82
C LEU A 46 -1.37 -6.42 -4.90
N ARG A 47 -2.53 -5.88 -5.31
CA ARG A 47 -3.73 -6.70 -5.59
C ARG A 47 -3.52 -7.66 -6.74
N ASP A 48 -2.89 -7.19 -7.81
CA ASP A 48 -2.56 -8.01 -8.99
C ASP A 48 -1.59 -9.15 -8.66
N LYS A 49 -0.66 -8.90 -7.71
CA LYS A 49 0.24 -9.90 -7.14
C LYS A 49 -0.45 -10.94 -6.24
N GLY A 50 -1.76 -10.81 -5.97
CA GLY A 50 -2.52 -11.75 -5.15
C GLY A 50 -2.71 -11.33 -3.69
N HIS A 51 -2.33 -10.12 -3.29
CA HIS A 51 -2.64 -9.62 -1.95
C HIS A 51 -4.03 -8.99 -1.92
N ASP A 52 -4.96 -9.56 -1.15
CA ASP A 52 -6.33 -9.04 -1.04
C ASP A 52 -6.37 -7.80 -0.14
N ILE A 53 -6.01 -6.64 -0.71
CA ILE A 53 -6.01 -5.36 -0.01
C ILE A 53 -7.40 -4.74 -0.10
N LEU A 54 -8.07 -4.68 1.04
CA LEU A 54 -9.38 -4.07 1.21
C LEU A 54 -9.27 -2.72 1.92
N TYR A 55 -10.21 -1.84 1.62
CA TYR A 55 -10.36 -0.56 2.28
C TYR A 55 -11.57 -0.61 3.21
N ASP A 56 -11.32 -0.42 4.51
CA ASP A 56 -12.39 -0.34 5.50
C ASP A 56 -12.93 1.09 5.54
N LYS A 57 -14.21 1.27 5.23
CA LYS A 57 -14.85 2.59 5.28
C LYS A 57 -15.11 3.07 6.72
N LYS A 58 -15.30 2.16 7.68
CA LYS A 58 -15.59 2.49 9.09
C LYS A 58 -14.34 2.98 9.79
N ILE A 59 -13.21 2.31 9.57
CA ILE A 59 -11.91 2.63 10.17
C ILE A 59 -11.10 3.60 9.28
N LYS A 60 -11.50 3.76 8.02
CA LYS A 60 -10.81 4.55 6.98
C LYS A 60 -9.37 4.08 6.73
N LYS A 61 -9.12 2.78 6.90
CA LYS A 61 -7.79 2.17 6.78
C LYS A 61 -7.78 1.07 5.74
N TYR A 62 -6.60 0.80 5.21
CA TYR A 62 -6.35 -0.37 4.37
C TYR A 62 -5.92 -1.53 5.24
N PHE A 63 -6.43 -2.72 4.94
CA PHE A 63 -6.07 -3.96 5.61
C PHE A 63 -5.91 -5.05 4.56
N ILE A 64 -5.01 -6.00 4.82
CA ILE A 64 -4.90 -7.22 4.03
C ILE A 64 -5.91 -8.20 4.63
N LYS A 65 -6.85 -8.64 3.82
CA LYS A 65 -7.71 -9.76 4.17
C LYS A 65 -6.90 -11.01 3.89
N ASN A 66 -6.17 -11.50 4.90
CA ASN A 66 -5.63 -12.84 4.82
C ASN A 66 -6.83 -13.79 4.91
N THR A 67 -7.17 -14.44 3.80
CA THR A 67 -8.01 -15.64 3.86
C THR A 67 -7.10 -16.76 4.35
N GLU A 68 -7.14 -16.99 5.65
CA GLU A 68 -6.89 -18.31 6.25
C GLU A 68 -8.24 -18.88 6.70
#